data_AF-A0A7K1DW62-F1
#
_entry.id   AF-A0A7K1DW62-F1
#
_cell.length_a   1.000
_cell.length_b   1.000
_cell.length_c   1.000
_cell.angle_alpha   90.00
_cell.angle_beta   90.00
_cell.angle_gamma   90.00
#
_symmetry.space_group_name_H-M   'P 1'
#
loop_
_entity.id
_entity.type
_entity.pdbx_description
1 polymer ?
#
loop_
_entity_poly.entity_id
_entity_poly.type
_entity_poly.pdbx_seq_one_letter_code
_entity_poly.pdbx_strand_id
1 'polypeptide(L)'
;KSLCGGCSVRTQCLEGALSRKEPAGVWGGELFEDGRVIARKRKAGRPTAVEVAAREVNAPITSITTSLEISSPVSSQAIREESAA
;
A
#
# COMPACT_ATOMS: atom_id res chain seq x y z
N LYS A 1 18.60 17.83 -1.19
CA LYS A 1 17.91 18.74 -0.24
C LYS A 1 18.88 19.64 0.54
N SER A 2 20.04 19.14 1.00
CA SER A 2 20.99 19.88 1.84
C SER A 2 21.45 21.25 1.29
N LEU A 3 21.54 21.38 -0.03
CA LEU A 3 21.87 22.64 -0.71
C LEU A 3 20.86 23.78 -0.46
N CYS A 4 19.62 23.45 -0.10
CA CYS A 4 18.58 24.44 0.16
C CYS A 4 18.71 25.10 1.54
N GLY A 5 19.58 24.61 2.44
CA GLY A 5 19.64 25.06 3.84
C GLY A 5 20.05 26.52 4.03
N GLY A 6 20.91 27.05 3.17
CA GLY A 6 21.36 28.45 3.19
C GLY A 6 20.76 29.34 2.10
N CYS A 7 19.76 28.86 1.36
CA CYS A 7 19.19 29.59 0.23
C CYS A 7 18.15 30.62 0.72
N SER A 8 18.38 31.90 0.45
CA SER A 8 17.47 33.00 0.86
C SER A 8 16.08 32.93 0.22
N VAL A 9 16.00 32.38 -0.99
CA VAL A 9 14.74 32.25 -1.75
C VAL A 9 14.03 30.92 -1.52
N ARG A 10 14.44 30.13 -0.51
CA ARG A 10 13.89 28.80 -0.23
C ARG A 10 12.36 28.81 -0.14
N THR A 11 11.79 29.75 0.60
CA THR A 11 10.33 29.85 0.80
C THR A 11 9.60 30.19 -0.49
N GLN A 12 10.07 31.19 -1.24
CA GLN A 12 9.48 31.56 -2.53
C GLN A 12 9.59 30.44 -3.57
N CYS A 13 10.71 29.71 -3.56
CA CYS A 13 10.92 28.54 -4.39
C CYS A 13 9.91 27.42 -4.07
N LEU A 14 9.67 27.14 -2.78
CA LEU A 14 8.68 26.17 -2.34
C LEU A 14 7.26 26.58 -2.75
N GLU A 15 6.90 27.83 -2.50
CA GLU A 15 5.58 28.37 -2.81
C GLU A 15 5.29 28.37 -4.31
N GLY A 16 6.27 28.77 -5.13
CA GLY A 16 6.17 28.68 -6.58
C GLY A 16 6.00 27.24 -7.08
N ALA A 17 6.69 26.29 -6.44
CA ALA A 17 6.57 24.88 -6.80
C ALA A 17 5.20 24.28 -6.44
N LEU A 18 4.64 24.68 -5.29
CA LEU A 18 3.28 24.29 -4.88
C LEU A 18 2.23 24.88 -5.82
N SER A 19 2.35 26.16 -6.18
CA SER A 19 1.42 26.85 -7.09
C SER A 19 1.39 26.19 -8.48
N ARG A 20 2.55 25.83 -9.03
CA ARG A 20 2.66 25.18 -10.35
C ARG A 20 2.43 23.67 -10.32
N LYS A 21 2.28 23.07 -9.13
CA LYS A 21 2.22 21.61 -8.94
C LYS A 21 3.38 20.92 -9.65
N GLU A 22 4.60 21.38 -9.36
CA GLU A 22 5.82 20.85 -9.98
C GLU A 22 5.82 19.32 -9.94
N PRO A 23 5.93 18.65 -11.10
CA PRO A 23 5.61 17.23 -11.21
C PRO A 23 6.60 16.37 -10.42
N ALA A 24 7.86 16.79 -10.31
CA ALA A 24 8.88 16.06 -9.59
C ALA A 24 10.08 16.96 -9.19
N GLY A 25 10.95 16.42 -8.34
CA GLY A 25 12.25 17.01 -8.04
C GLY A 25 12.31 17.69 -6.68
N VAL A 26 13.42 18.40 -6.40
CA VAL A 26 13.60 19.09 -5.11
C VAL A 26 13.36 20.58 -5.30
N TRP A 27 12.42 21.13 -4.53
CA TRP A 27 12.02 22.54 -4.58
C TRP A 27 11.92 23.12 -3.18
N GLY A 28 12.62 24.21 -2.90
CA GLY A 28 12.62 24.84 -1.57
C GLY A 28 13.02 23.90 -0.42
N GLY A 29 13.79 22.85 -0.72
CA GLY A 29 14.16 21.81 0.24
C GLY A 29 13.15 20.68 0.40
N GLU A 30 12.03 20.70 -0.32
CA GLU A 30 11.04 19.63 -0.35
C GLU A 30 11.15 18.75 -1.60
N LEU A 31 10.76 17.48 -1.49
CA LEU A 31 10.82 16.53 -2.60
C LEU A 31 9.41 16.34 -3.14
N PHE A 32 9.25 16.48 -4.45
CA PHE A 32 7.98 16.36 -5.15
C PHE A 32 7.91 15.07 -5.96
N GLU A 33 6.72 14.47 -5.98
CA GLU A 33 6.32 13.37 -6.87
C GLU A 33 4.83 13.55 -7.19
N ASP A 34 4.47 13.51 -8.48
CA ASP A 34 3.12 13.75 -9.01
C ASP A 34 2.47 15.04 -8.49
N GLY A 35 3.27 16.11 -8.38
CA GLY A 35 2.80 17.42 -7.89
C GLY A 35 2.58 17.48 -6.37
N ARG A 36 2.99 16.46 -5.61
CA ARG A 36 2.82 16.37 -4.17
C ARG A 36 4.16 16.31 -3.45
N VAL A 37 4.23 16.92 -2.28
CA VAL A 37 5.39 16.79 -1.40
C VAL A 37 5.42 15.40 -0.77
N ILE A 38 6.56 14.72 -0.89
CA ILE A 38 6.84 13.41 -0.31
C ILE A 38 8.05 13.49 0.63
N ALA A 39 8.03 12.72 1.72
CA ALA A 39 9.14 12.67 2.65
C ALA A 39 10.38 11.98 2.05
N ARG A 40 10.16 10.89 1.30
CA ARG A 40 11.20 10.11 0.61
C ARG A 40 10.65 9.48 -0.66
N LYS A 41 11.48 9.37 -1.68
CA LYS A 41 11.15 8.54 -2.85
C LYS A 41 11.23 7.06 -2.47
N ARG A 42 10.28 6.26 -2.95
CA ARG A 42 10.33 4.80 -2.80
C ARG A 42 11.49 4.26 -3.62
N LYS A 43 12.20 3.26 -3.08
CA LYS A 43 13.17 2.51 -3.89
C LYS A 43 12.44 1.81 -5.02
N ALA A 44 13.06 1.73 -6.20
CA ALA A 44 12.52 0.97 -7.31
C ALA A 44 12.50 -0.53 -6.98
N GLY A 45 11.52 -1.25 -7.51
CA GLY A 45 11.36 -2.70 -7.32
C GLY A 45 10.28 -3.10 -6.31
N ARG A 46 10.28 -4.39 -5.96
CA ARG A 46 9.32 -4.95 -5.00
C ARG A 46 9.52 -4.32 -3.62
N PRO A 47 8.44 -3.95 -2.90
CA PRO A 47 8.57 -3.48 -1.53
C PRO A 47 9.28 -4.52 -0.67
N THR A 48 10.15 -4.06 0.21
CA THR A 48 10.83 -4.94 1.17
C THR A 48 9.83 -5.54 2.16
N ALA A 49 10.12 -6.71 2.73
CA ALA A 49 9.23 -7.31 3.75
C ALA A 49 8.97 -6.35 4.92
N VAL A 50 9.99 -5.58 5.32
CA VAL A 50 9.87 -4.53 6.34
C VAL A 50 8.89 -3.44 5.91
N GLU A 51 8.95 -2.97 4.66
CA GLU A 51 8.02 -1.98 4.12
C GLU A 51 6.60 -2.53 3.95
N VAL A 52 6.44 -3.81 3.66
CA VAL A 52 5.12 -4.48 3.61
C VAL A 52 4.52 -4.54 5.01
N ALA A 53 5.26 -5.08 5.99
CA ALA A 53 4.81 -5.17 7.38
C ALA A 53 4.46 -3.78 7.95
N ALA A 54 5.26 -2.75 7.65
CA ALA A 54 4.99 -1.38 8.07
C ALA A 54 3.68 -0.80 7.49
N ARG A 55 3.23 -1.24 6.30
CA ARG A 55 1.94 -0.83 5.72
C ARG A 55 0.76 -1.55 6.36
N GLU A 56 0.91 -2.83 6.67
CA GLU A 56 -0.14 -3.65 7.28
C GLU A 56 -0.48 -3.18 8.70
N VAL A 57 0.53 -2.82 9.50
CA VAL A 57 0.34 -2.31 10.87
C VAL A 57 -0.45 -0.98 10.89
N ASN A 58 -0.36 -0.18 9.82
CA ASN A 58 -0.99 1.14 9.75
C ASN A 58 -2.35 1.12 9.03
N ALA A 59 -2.84 -0.05 8.64
CA ALA A 59 -4.16 -0.20 8.02
C ALA A 59 -5.25 -0.28 9.11
N PRO A 60 -6.40 0.40 8.94
CA PRO A 60 -7.51 0.25 9.88
C PRO A 60 -8.00 -1.20 9.86
N ILE A 61 -8.15 -1.80 11.04
CA ILE A 61 -8.74 -3.13 11.21
C ILE A 61 -10.24 -3.01 10.91
N THR A 62 -10.62 -3.02 9.63
CA THR A 62 -12.02 -3.18 9.22
C THR A 62 -12.41 -4.63 9.53
N SER A 63 -13.21 -4.81 10.57
CA SER A 63 -13.65 -6.11 11.09
C SER A 63 -14.20 -7.00 9.98
N ILE A 64 -13.48 -8.07 9.66
CA ILE A 64 -13.94 -9.09 8.71
C ILE A 64 -14.75 -10.12 9.51
N THR A 65 -16.08 -10.04 9.41
CA THR A 65 -16.96 -11.13 9.87
C THR A 65 -17.14 -12.10 8.71
N THR A 66 -16.41 -13.21 8.73
CA THR A 66 -16.64 -14.33 7.81
C THR A 66 -17.59 -15.33 8.47
N SER A 67 -18.82 -15.42 7.96
CA SER A 67 -19.75 -16.47 8.34
C SER A 67 -19.30 -17.80 7.74
N LEU A 68 -18.69 -18.66 8.56
CA LEU A 68 -18.49 -20.08 8.21
C LEU A 68 -19.80 -20.82 8.47
N GLU A 69 -20.55 -21.08 7.40
CA GLU A 69 -21.62 -22.08 7.41
C GLU A 69 -20.96 -23.47 7.33
N ILE A 70 -20.90 -24.16 8.47
CA ILE A 70 -20.45 -25.56 8.54
C ILE A 70 -21.67 -26.49 8.42
N SER A 71 -21.51 -27.50 7.56
CA SER A 71 -22.23 -28.77 7.45
C SER A 71 -23.48 -28.88 6.54
N SER A 72 -23.36 -29.76 5.55
CA SER A 72 -24.19 -30.97 5.53
C SER A 72 -23.44 -32.16 4.87
N PRO A 73 -23.54 -33.39 5.42
CA PRO A 73 -22.64 -34.50 5.09
C PRO A 73 -23.02 -35.26 3.80
N VAL A 74 -21.99 -35.92 3.27
CA VAL A 74 -21.98 -36.96 2.22
C VAL A 74 -23.15 -37.94 2.32
N SER A 75 -23.92 -38.09 1.23
CA SER A 75 -24.72 -39.29 0.99
C SER A 75 -23.89 -40.28 0.16
N SER A 76 -23.19 -41.16 0.88
CA SER A 76 -22.46 -42.30 0.33
C SER A 76 -23.45 -43.28 -0.30
N GLN A 77 -23.38 -43.47 -1.62
CA GLN A 77 -23.90 -44.66 -2.27
C GLN A 77 -23.12 -45.87 -1.75
N ALA A 78 -23.77 -46.68 -0.94
CA ALA A 78 -23.23 -47.91 -0.40
C ALA A 78 -23.96 -49.10 -1.05
N ILE A 79 -23.18 -49.79 -1.89
CA ILE A 79 -23.07 -51.25 -2.09
C ILE A 79 -24.23 -52.07 -2.68
N ARG A 80 -23.92 -52.56 -3.90
CA ARG A 80 -24.40 -53.75 -4.63
C ARG A 80 -25.01 -54.87 -3.77
N GLU A 81 -26.21 -55.31 -4.15
CA GLU A 81 -26.69 -56.68 -3.89
C GLU A 81 -26.42 -57.54 -5.13
N GLU A 82 -25.46 -58.46 -5.00
CA GLU A 82 -25.29 -59.62 -5.88
C GLU A 82 -25.62 -60.88 -5.07
N SER A 83 -26.48 -61.73 -5.67
CA SER A 83 -26.51 -63.19 -5.53
C SER A 83 -27.51 -63.86 -4.57
N ALA A 84 -28.18 -64.88 -5.15
CA ALA A 84 -28.75 -66.11 -4.59
C ALA A 84 -30.22 -66.13 -4.11
N ALA A 85 -31.14 -66.53 -5.02
CA ALA A 85 -31.84 -67.84 -5.00
C ALA A 85 -32.92 -67.89 -6.10
#